data_AF-A0AAU6A428-F1
#
_entry.id   AF-A0AAU6A428-F1
#
_cell.length_a   1.000
_cell.length_b   1.000
_cell.length_c   1.000
_cell.angle_alpha   90.00
_cell.angle_beta   90.00
_cell.angle_gamma   90.00
#
_symmetry.space_group_name_H-M   'P 1'
#
loop_
_entity.id
_entity.type
_entity.pdbx_description
1 polymer ?
#
loop_
_entity_poly.entity_id
_entity_poly.type
_entity_poly.pdbx_seq_one_letter_code
_entity_poly.pdbx_strand_id
1 'polypeptide(L)'
;MSDDEDYLEKSPAAARMGKAAEYLVAASAILATGGELNVSTSLVDDEGVDLVFHRRGSSATLAVQVKARMSTGTQIRQGRLMAFVRSQTFQPRADLDMLFVAVDVERERS
;
A
#
# COMPACT_ATOMS: atom_id res chain seq x y z
N MET A 1 -3.93 14.95 27.07
CA MET A 1 -4.07 14.00 25.95
C MET A 1 -3.90 14.85 24.71
N SER A 2 -2.78 14.70 24.00
CA SER A 2 -2.45 15.54 22.85
C SER A 2 -3.26 15.08 21.63
N ASP A 3 -3.69 16.04 20.82
CA ASP A 3 -4.50 15.86 19.59
C ASP A 3 -3.93 14.84 18.57
N ASP A 4 -2.68 14.38 18.77
CA ASP A 4 -2.00 13.38 17.96
C ASP A 4 -2.57 11.95 18.08
N GLU A 5 -3.26 11.60 19.18
CA GLU A 5 -3.80 10.24 19.37
C GLU A 5 -5.10 9.97 18.60
N ASP A 6 -5.94 10.99 18.38
CA ASP A 6 -7.23 10.84 17.68
C ASP A 6 -7.08 10.69 16.16
N TYR A 7 -5.98 11.15 15.57
CA TYR A 7 -5.73 11.02 14.12
C TYR A 7 -5.38 9.56 13.70
N LEU A 8 -5.17 8.67 14.67
CA LEU A 8 -4.73 7.29 14.46
C LEU A 8 -5.84 6.25 14.46
N GLU A 9 -7.07 6.59 14.86
CA GLU A 9 -8.22 5.71 14.58
C GLU A 9 -8.54 5.77 13.08
N LYS A 10 -7.84 4.92 12.32
CA LYS A 10 -8.17 4.70 10.92
C LYS A 10 -9.62 4.22 10.84
N SER A 11 -10.48 5.05 10.27
CA SER A 11 -11.85 4.67 9.93
C SER A 11 -11.87 3.29 9.25
N PRO A 12 -12.79 2.37 9.59
CA PRO A 12 -12.93 1.09 8.91
C PRO A 12 -13.04 1.20 7.38
N ALA A 13 -13.59 2.31 6.89
CA ALA A 13 -13.64 2.59 5.46
C ALA A 13 -12.24 2.81 4.87
N ALA A 14 -11.38 3.57 5.56
CA ALA A 14 -10.00 3.80 5.13
C ALA A 14 -9.18 2.50 5.11
N ALA A 15 -9.38 1.62 6.09
CA ALA A 15 -8.74 0.30 6.12
C ALA A 15 -9.17 -0.56 4.91
N ARG A 16 -10.48 -0.63 4.62
CA ARG A 16 -11.00 -1.35 3.45
C ARG A 16 -10.48 -0.78 2.13
N MET A 17 -10.39 0.54 2.00
CA MET A 17 -9.86 1.18 0.79
C MET A 17 -8.37 0.92 0.60
N GLY A 18 -7.59 0.88 1.70
CA GLY A 18 -6.19 0.45 1.65
C GLY A 18 -6.05 -0.99 1.13
N LYS A 19 -6.85 -1.91 1.68
CA LYS A 19 -6.83 -3.32 1.26
C LYS A 19 -7.27 -3.50 -0.20
N ALA A 20 -8.28 -2.76 -0.64
CA ALA A 20 -8.69 -2.76 -2.05
C ALA A 20 -7.56 -2.28 -2.98
N ALA A 21 -6.79 -1.27 -2.58
CA ALA A 21 -5.64 -0.80 -3.33
C ALA A 21 -4.52 -1.85 -3.40
N GLU A 22 -4.24 -2.59 -2.32
CA GLU A 22 -3.30 -3.72 -2.34
C GLU A 22 -3.72 -4.79 -3.34
N TYR A 23 -5.00 -5.18 -3.34
CA TYR A 23 -5.52 -6.14 -4.30
C TYR A 23 -5.42 -5.63 -5.75
N LEU A 24 -5.68 -4.33 -5.97
CA LEU A 24 -5.56 -3.73 -7.29
C LEU A 24 -4.11 -3.72 -7.78
N VAL A 25 -3.15 -3.41 -6.92
CA VAL A 25 -1.70 -3.47 -7.23
C VAL A 25 -1.31 -4.90 -7.60
N ALA A 26 -1.72 -5.88 -6.79
CA ALA A 26 -1.42 -7.28 -7.03
C ALA A 26 -1.98 -7.75 -8.39
N ALA A 27 -3.27 -7.49 -8.65
CA ALA A 27 -3.92 -7.85 -9.90
C ALA A 27 -3.27 -7.15 -11.10
N SER A 28 -2.98 -5.84 -10.99
CA SER A 28 -2.34 -5.08 -12.06
C SER A 28 -0.95 -5.61 -12.41
N ALA A 29 -0.14 -5.96 -11.41
CA ALA A 29 1.20 -6.51 -11.64
C ALA A 29 1.16 -7.87 -12.35
N ILE A 30 0.24 -8.76 -11.93
CA ILE A 30 0.05 -10.06 -12.57
C ILE A 30 -0.39 -9.87 -14.03
N LEU A 31 -1.41 -9.06 -14.26
CA LEU A 31 -1.98 -8.84 -15.60
C LEU A 31 -0.99 -8.15 -16.54
N ALA A 32 -0.32 -7.10 -16.08
CA ALA A 32 0.64 -6.33 -16.89
C ALA A 32 1.86 -7.16 -17.32
N THR A 33 2.20 -8.21 -16.57
CA THR A 33 3.31 -9.11 -16.89
C THR A 33 2.86 -10.42 -17.53
N GLY A 34 1.57 -10.56 -17.87
CA GLY A 34 1.03 -11.81 -18.44
C GLY A 34 1.20 -13.03 -17.52
N GLY A 35 1.27 -12.81 -16.20
CA GLY A 35 1.52 -13.86 -15.20
C GLY A 35 2.99 -14.24 -15.00
N GLU A 36 3.95 -13.46 -15.50
CA GLU A 36 5.37 -13.66 -15.13
C GLU A 36 5.66 -13.26 -13.68
N LEU A 37 5.01 -12.22 -13.18
CA LEU A 37 5.00 -11.90 -11.75
C LEU A 37 3.79 -12.54 -11.09
N ASN A 38 4.07 -13.28 -10.03
CA ASN A 38 3.07 -13.74 -9.07
C ASN A 38 3.15 -12.89 -7.81
N VAL A 39 2.03 -12.78 -7.09
CA VAL A 39 1.92 -11.95 -5.90
C VAL A 39 1.27 -12.74 -4.78
N SER A 40 1.94 -12.79 -3.63
CA SER A 40 1.39 -13.35 -2.40
C SER A 40 0.96 -12.20 -1.49
N THR A 41 -0.29 -12.22 -1.01
CA THR A 41 -0.78 -11.25 -0.02
C THR A 41 -0.54 -11.77 1.39
N SER A 42 -0.04 -10.95 2.30
CA SER A 42 0.04 -11.38 3.70
C SER A 42 -1.35 -11.51 4.31
N LEU A 43 -1.61 -12.64 4.99
CA LEU A 43 -2.85 -12.89 5.71
C LEU A 43 -2.82 -12.26 7.12
N VAL A 44 -1.64 -12.06 7.67
CA VAL A 44 -1.39 -11.48 9.00
C VAL A 44 -0.43 -10.30 8.83
N ASP A 45 -0.75 -9.15 9.42
CA ASP A 45 0.12 -7.96 9.40
C ASP A 45 0.98 -7.93 10.67
N ASP A 46 1.88 -8.92 10.81
CA ASP A 46 2.85 -9.00 11.91
C ASP A 46 4.22 -8.45 11.52
N GLU A 47 4.56 -8.47 10.22
CA GLU A 47 5.86 -8.01 9.72
C GLU A 47 5.81 -6.71 8.90
N GLY A 48 4.65 -6.07 8.75
CA GLY A 48 4.49 -4.84 7.98
C GLY A 48 4.66 -5.02 6.46
N VAL A 49 4.55 -6.26 5.97
CA VAL A 49 4.61 -6.63 4.55
C VAL A 49 3.19 -6.85 4.04
N ASP A 50 2.80 -6.09 3.02
CA ASP A 50 1.47 -6.21 2.42
C ASP A 50 1.48 -7.24 1.27
N LEU A 51 2.51 -7.17 0.42
CA LEU A 51 2.67 -8.00 -0.77
C LEU A 51 4.09 -8.57 -0.89
N VAL A 52 4.20 -9.80 -1.40
CA VAL A 52 5.48 -10.38 -1.82
C VAL A 52 5.39 -10.74 -3.31
N PHE A 53 6.19 -10.06 -4.13
CA PHE A 53 6.30 -10.38 -5.56
C PHE A 53 7.35 -11.48 -5.75
N HIS A 54 7.06 -12.39 -6.68
CA HIS A 54 8.03 -13.38 -7.12
C HIS A 54 7.92 -13.59 -8.63
N ARG A 55 9.07 -13.67 -9.30
CA ARG A 55 9.11 -13.97 -10.73
C ARG A 55 9.01 -15.47 -10.94
N ARG A 56 8.17 -15.90 -11.87
CA ARG A 56 8.03 -17.32 -12.25
C ARG A 56 9.40 -17.90 -12.65
N GLY A 57 9.76 -19.03 -12.05
CA GLY A 57 11.04 -19.71 -12.29
C GLY A 57 12.25 -19.08 -11.60
N SER A 58 12.05 -18.12 -10.70
CA SER A 58 13.11 -17.50 -9.89
C SER A 58 12.85 -17.69 -8.40
N SER A 59 13.92 -17.67 -7.60
CA SER A 59 13.84 -17.57 -6.15
C SER A 59 13.89 -16.12 -5.64
N ALA A 60 14.04 -15.14 -6.53
CA ALA A 60 14.08 -13.73 -6.14
C ALA A 60 12.68 -13.27 -5.72
N THR A 61 12.62 -12.65 -4.54
CA THR A 61 11.41 -12.07 -3.96
C THR A 61 11.59 -10.59 -3.72
N LEU A 62 10.48 -9.85 -3.77
CA LEU A 62 10.41 -8.45 -3.38
C LEU A 62 9.30 -8.31 -2.33
N ALA A 63 9.67 -8.08 -1.08
CA ALA A 63 8.72 -7.78 -0.02
C ALA A 63 8.37 -6.29 -0.08
N VAL A 64 7.08 -5.99 -0.12
CA VAL A 64 6.57 -4.63 -0.36
C VAL A 64 5.52 -4.26 0.67
N GLN A 65 5.68 -3.08 1.25
CA GLN A 65 4.63 -2.40 1.99
C GLN A 65 3.96 -1.35 1.11
N VAL A 66 2.63 -1.38 1.02
CA VAL A 66 1.82 -0.50 0.20
C VAL A 66 1.26 0.64 1.05
N LYS A 67 1.46 1.88 0.60
CA LYS A 67 0.84 3.08 1.19
C LYS A 67 -0.03 3.75 0.14
N ALA A 68 -1.32 3.43 0.19
CA ALA A 68 -2.32 4.00 -0.70
C ALA A 68 -2.85 5.35 -0.20
N ARG A 69 -3.13 6.27 -1.14
CA ARG A 69 -3.81 7.55 -0.92
C ARG A 69 -4.87 7.74 -1.99
N MET A 70 -6.06 8.16 -1.56
CA MET A 70 -7.17 8.41 -2.48
C MET A 70 -7.04 9.81 -3.09
N SER A 71 -7.47 10.01 -4.33
CA SER A 71 -7.44 11.30 -5.05
C SER A 71 -8.18 12.43 -4.32
N THR A 72 -9.14 12.08 -3.48
CA THR A 72 -9.88 13.01 -2.63
C THR A 72 -9.06 13.56 -1.44
N GLY A 73 -7.91 12.96 -1.13
CA GLY A 73 -7.06 13.36 -0.02
C GLY A 73 -6.30 14.66 -0.28
N THR A 74 -6.22 15.54 0.72
CA THR A 74 -5.62 16.88 0.61
C THR A 74 -4.18 16.87 0.07
N GLN A 75 -3.36 15.91 0.50
CA GLN A 75 -1.96 15.81 0.05
C GLN A 75 -1.87 15.47 -1.45
N ILE A 76 -2.72 14.55 -1.94
CA ILE A 76 -2.75 14.18 -3.36
C ILE A 76 -3.21 15.34 -4.22
N ARG A 77 -4.20 16.11 -3.77
CA ARG A 77 -4.66 17.34 -4.44
C ARG A 77 -3.58 18.42 -4.52
N GLN A 78 -2.58 18.37 -3.64
CA GLN A 78 -1.39 19.23 -3.67
C GLN A 78 -0.21 18.60 -4.45
N GLY A 79 -0.44 17.49 -5.15
CA GLY A 79 0.60 16.77 -5.91
C GLY A 79 1.61 16.02 -5.04
N ARG A 80 1.24 15.65 -3.81
CA ARG A 80 2.13 15.02 -2.82
C ARG A 80 1.62 13.67 -2.34
N LEU A 81 2.51 12.69 -2.29
CA LEU A 81 2.32 11.42 -1.60
C LEU A 81 3.11 11.43 -0.29
N MET A 82 2.41 11.30 0.83
CA MET A 82 3.02 11.29 2.15
C MET A 82 2.42 10.19 3.02
N ALA A 83 3.29 9.49 3.76
CA ALA A 83 2.91 8.56 4.81
C ALA A 83 3.52 8.97 6.15
N PHE A 84 2.67 9.06 7.17
CA PHE A 84 3.11 9.24 8.54
C PHE A 84 3.54 7.88 9.09
N VAL A 85 4.73 7.84 9.67
CA VAL A 85 5.28 6.66 10.34
C VAL A 85 5.39 6.95 11.83
N ARG A 86 5.19 5.94 12.67
CA ARG A 86 5.40 6.08 14.11
C ARG A 86 6.90 6.01 14.38
N SER A 87 7.46 7.05 14.99
CA SER A 87 8.90 7.11 15.31
C SER A 87 9.36 5.94 16.18
N GLN A 88 8.49 5.44 17.07
CA GLN A 88 8.77 4.33 17.98
C GLN A 88 8.95 2.97 17.28
N THR A 89 8.29 2.77 16.13
CA THR A 89 8.30 1.48 15.41
C THR A 89 8.93 1.57 14.03
N PHE A 90 9.31 2.77 13.59
CA PHE A 90 9.92 2.97 12.29
C PHE A 90 11.42 2.64 12.36
N GLN A 91 11.81 1.61 11.62
CA GLN A 91 13.20 1.23 11.45
C GLN A 91 13.48 1.05 9.95
N PRO A 92 14.58 1.60 9.41
CA PRO A 92 15.01 1.30 8.05
C PRO A 92 15.22 -0.20 7.87
N ARG A 93 14.70 -0.74 6.77
CA ARG A 93 14.79 -2.15 6.40
C ARG A 93 15.39 -2.25 5.00
N ALA A 94 16.45 -3.04 4.84
CA ALA A 94 17.12 -3.23 3.56
C ALA A 94 16.41 -4.28 2.69
N ASP A 95 15.50 -5.05 3.28
CA ASP A 95 14.76 -6.17 2.71
C ASP A 95 13.28 -5.84 2.45
N LEU A 96 12.86 -4.59 2.66
CA LEU A 96 11.48 -4.14 2.51
C LEU A 96 11.40 -2.88 1.65
N ASP A 97 10.66 -2.99 0.56
CA ASP A 97 10.38 -1.87 -0.33
C ASP A 97 9.06 -1.17 0.02
N MET A 98 9.02 0.13 -0.19
CA MET A 98 7.84 0.96 0.05
C MET A 98 7.20 1.39 -1.27
N LEU A 99 5.99 0.89 -1.55
CA LEU A 99 5.22 1.29 -2.72
C LEU A 99 4.16 2.33 -2.33
N PHE A 100 4.30 3.54 -2.89
CA PHE A 100 3.30 4.60 -2.76
C PHE A 100 2.35 4.58 -3.94
N VAL A 101 1.04 4.55 -3.67
CA VAL A 101 0.01 4.47 -4.71
C VAL A 101 -1.01 5.58 -4.51
N ALA A 102 -1.21 6.40 -5.55
CA ALA A 102 -2.35 7.30 -5.65
C ALA A 102 -3.47 6.57 -6.39
N VAL A 103 -4.62 6.38 -5.73
CA VAL A 103 -5.79 5.73 -6.30
C VAL A 103 -6.79 6.82 -6.64
N ASP A 104 -7.13 6.93 -7.91
CA ASP A 104 -8.25 7.77 -8.30
C ASP A 104 -9.57 7.07 -7.98
N VAL A 105 -10.38 7.71 -7.14
CA VAL A 105 -11.67 7.21 -6.68
C VAL A 105 -12.82 8.12 -7.09
N GLU A 106 -12.52 9.26 -7.71
CA GLU A 106 -13.55 10.12 -8.26
C GLU A 106 -14.11 9.46 -9.52
N ARG A 107 -15.43 9.26 -9.57
CA ARG A 107 -16.06 8.79 -10.81
C ARG A 107 -16.07 9.96 -11.77
N GLU A 108 -15.49 9.78 -12.95
CA GLU A 108 -15.83 10.64 -14.08
C GLU A 108 -17.35 10.60 -14.25
N ARG A 109 -18.00 11.75 -14.11
CA ARG A 109 -19.40 11.90 -14.54
C ARG A 109 -19.38 11.91 -16.06
N SER A 110 -19.46 10.73 -16.66
CA SER A 110 -19.82 10.55 -18.07
C SER A 110 -21.25 11.02 -18.31
#